data_AF-A0A7C6VUP7-F1
#
_entry.id   AF-A0A7C6VUP7-F1
#
_cell.length_a   1.000
_cell.length_b   1.000
_cell.length_c   1.000
_cell.angle_alpha   90.00
_cell.angle_beta   90.00
_cell.angle_gamma   90.00
#
_symmetry.space_group_name_H-M   'P 1'
#
loop_
_entity.id
_entity.type
_entity.pdbx_description
1 polymer ?
#
loop_
_entity_poly.entity_id
_entity_poly.type
_entity_poly.pdbx_seq_one_letter_code
_entity_poly.pdbx_strand_id
1 'polypeptide(L)'
;MSDAALLSGAQLIAYAYVDGRCPGGERLMELGVEFDSVPAPGTSEDLALLLVHENGAELIVLVGSHSNMIDFLEKGRPGMASTFLTRLKIGPILLDAKKLSELYRPKTAYGALPLVLAALIPILLFMGLASPWRHYLRLFWLQLRLIAGWL
;
A
#
# COMPACT_ATOMS: atom_id res chain seq x y z
N MET A 1 -1.43 -5.84 20.97
CA MET A 1 -0.01 -5.93 20.58
C MET A 1 0.51 -7.30 20.98
N SER A 2 1.13 -8.04 20.05
CA SER A 2 1.67 -9.39 20.31
C SER A 2 3.12 -9.31 20.81
N ASP A 3 3.56 -10.32 21.56
CA ASP A 3 4.93 -10.36 22.10
C ASP A 3 5.97 -10.45 20.99
N ALA A 4 5.65 -11.17 19.90
CA ALA A 4 6.49 -11.22 18.71
C ALA A 4 6.78 -9.83 18.11
N ALA A 5 5.84 -8.89 18.20
CA ALA A 5 6.07 -7.52 17.74
C ALA A 5 7.02 -6.75 18.66
N LEU A 6 6.91 -6.95 19.97
CA LEU A 6 7.77 -6.32 20.98
C LEU A 6 9.22 -6.86 20.93
N LEU A 7 9.38 -8.13 20.57
CA LEU A 7 10.68 -8.80 20.45
C LEU A 7 11.30 -8.68 19.05
N SER A 8 10.72 -7.87 18.17
CA SER A 8 11.19 -7.74 16.78
C SER A 8 12.52 -6.99 16.62
N GLY A 9 13.06 -6.41 17.70
CA GLY A 9 14.26 -5.57 17.67
C GLY A 9 14.00 -4.13 17.20
N ALA A 10 12.74 -3.75 17.03
CA ALA A 10 12.36 -2.36 16.77
C ALA A 10 12.61 -1.47 18.02
N GLN A 11 12.87 -0.19 17.80
CA GLN A 11 12.87 0.78 18.89
C GLN A 11 11.46 0.86 19.49
N LEU A 12 11.37 0.64 20.81
CA LEU A 12 10.11 0.67 21.53
C LEU A 12 9.94 2.04 22.20
N ILE A 13 8.90 2.77 21.80
CA ILE A 13 8.52 4.04 22.43
C ILE A 13 7.21 3.80 23.17
N ALA A 14 7.26 3.92 24.49
CA ALA A 14 6.12 3.74 25.38
C ALA A 14 5.49 5.09 25.73
N TYR A 15 4.18 5.20 25.52
CA TYR A 15 3.42 6.37 25.96
C TYR A 15 3.35 6.42 27.49
N ALA A 16 3.71 7.58 28.05
CA ALA A 16 3.47 7.91 29.44
C ALA A 16 2.50 9.10 29.53
N TYR A 17 1.67 9.11 30.57
CA TYR A 17 0.92 10.29 30.95
C TYR A 17 1.86 11.38 31.47
N VAL A 18 1.38 12.62 31.48
CA VAL A 18 2.14 13.79 31.96
C VAL A 18 2.57 13.65 33.44
N ASP A 19 1.84 12.84 34.20
CA ASP A 19 2.18 12.50 35.60
C ASP A 19 3.26 11.40 35.73
N GLY A 20 3.83 10.93 34.61
CA GLY A 20 4.88 9.92 34.55
C GLY A 20 4.38 8.48 34.55
N ARG A 21 3.07 8.24 34.68
CA ARG A 21 2.53 6.87 34.61
C ARG A 21 2.62 6.32 33.19
N CYS A 22 3.27 5.17 33.03
CA CYS A 22 3.43 4.47 31.76
C CYS A 22 2.66 3.13 31.78
N PRO A 23 1.41 3.06 31.30
CA PRO A 23 0.56 1.87 31.42
C PRO A 23 1.15 0.61 30.77
N GLY A 24 1.88 0.78 29.67
CA GLY A 24 2.55 -0.33 28.98
C GLY A 24 3.91 -0.70 29.57
N GLY A 25 4.43 0.09 30.53
CA GLY A 25 5.79 -0.06 31.04
C GLY A 25 6.01 -1.37 31.78
N GLU A 26 5.07 -1.79 32.63
CA GLU A 26 5.17 -3.03 33.41
C GLU A 26 5.35 -4.25 32.50
N ARG A 27 4.54 -4.37 31.44
CA ARG A 27 4.66 -5.46 30.46
C ARG A 27 6.00 -5.45 29.71
N LEU A 28 6.52 -4.26 29.38
CA LEU A 28 7.81 -4.13 28.69
C LEU A 28 8.97 -4.55 29.62
N MET A 29 8.87 -4.20 30.90
CA MET A 29 9.83 -4.63 31.93
C MET A 29 9.77 -6.15 32.15
N GLU A 30 8.57 -6.74 32.23
CA GLU A 30 8.38 -8.19 32.34
C GLU A 30 8.99 -8.97 31.16
N LEU A 31 8.91 -8.40 29.95
CA LEU A 31 9.50 -8.98 28.74
C LEU A 31 11.02 -8.74 28.63
N GLY A 32 11.61 -7.91 29.50
CA GLY A 32 13.04 -7.59 29.48
C GLY A 32 13.48 -6.84 28.22
N VAL A 33 12.57 -6.07 27.60
CA VAL A 33 12.87 -5.26 26.42
C VAL A 33 13.19 -3.82 26.81
N GLU A 34 14.17 -3.22 26.13
CA GLU A 34 14.47 -1.79 26.30
C GLU A 34 13.40 -0.93 25.62
N PHE A 35 13.00 0.17 26.29
CA PHE A 35 12.03 1.10 25.75
C PHE A 35 12.25 2.53 26.27
N ASP A 36 11.93 3.50 25.43
CA ASP A 36 11.90 4.92 25.78
C ASP A 36 10.50 5.32 26.22
N SER A 37 10.35 5.90 27.42
CA SER A 37 9.06 6.43 27.85
C SER A 37 8.92 7.91 27.51
N VAL A 38 7.80 8.29 26.89
CA VAL A 38 7.55 9.67 26.46
C VAL A 38 6.29 10.20 27.13
N PRO A 39 6.43 11.16 28.08
CA PRO A 39 5.29 11.82 28.69
C PRO A 39 4.67 12.81 27.71
N ALA A 40 3.42 12.60 27.34
CA ALA A 40 2.70 13.47 26.41
C ALA A 40 1.23 13.63 26.82
N PRO A 41 0.60 14.80 26.52
CA PRO A 41 -0.84 14.92 26.63
C PRO A 41 -1.54 14.14 25.52
N GLY A 42 -2.68 13.53 25.84
CA GLY A 42 -3.55 12.88 24.87
C GLY A 42 -3.53 11.36 24.97
N THR A 43 -3.49 10.68 23.82
CA THR A 43 -3.47 9.22 23.76
C THR A 43 -2.14 8.70 23.19
N SER A 44 -1.87 7.40 23.35
CA SER A 44 -0.72 6.74 22.73
C SER A 44 -0.76 6.83 21.20
N GLU A 45 -1.96 6.84 20.61
CA GLU A 45 -2.15 6.99 19.17
C GLU A 45 -1.78 8.39 18.70
N ASP A 46 -2.17 9.42 19.45
CA ASP A 46 -1.85 10.82 19.15
C ASP A 46 -0.33 11.03 19.16
N LEU A 47 0.35 10.50 20.18
CA LEU A 47 1.81 10.54 20.27
C LEU A 47 2.46 9.86 19.06
N ALA A 48 2.01 8.64 18.70
CA ALA A 48 2.56 7.92 17.56
C ALA A 48 2.40 8.71 16.25
N LEU A 49 1.20 9.26 16.04
CA LEU A 49 0.88 10.06 14.87
C LEU A 49 1.72 11.34 14.78
N LEU A 50 1.88 12.05 15.89
CA LEU A 50 2.73 13.24 15.95
C LEU A 50 4.20 12.89 15.74
N LEU A 51 4.70 11.85 16.40
CA LEU A 51 6.10 11.45 16.30
C LEU A 51 6.47 11.06 14.87
N VAL A 52 5.62 10.28 14.20
CA VAL A 52 5.85 9.90 12.78
C VAL A 52 5.75 11.11 11.85
N HIS A 53 4.80 12.03 12.10
CA HIS A 53 4.69 13.28 11.34
C HIS A 53 5.94 14.17 11.50
N GLU A 54 6.43 14.38 12.72
CA GLU A 54 7.64 15.18 12.96
C GLU A 54 8.92 14.52 12.41
N ASN A 55 8.92 13.20 12.23
CA ASN A 55 9.99 12.46 11.54
C ASN A 55 9.87 12.49 9.99
N GLY A 56 8.94 13.28 9.42
CA GLY A 56 8.87 13.54 7.99
C GLY A 56 8.20 12.43 7.18
N ALA A 57 7.27 11.68 7.77
CA ALA A 57 6.50 10.69 7.01
C ALA A 57 5.68 11.34 5.90
N GLU A 58 5.81 10.82 4.67
CA GLU A 58 5.05 11.29 3.51
C GLU A 58 3.59 10.78 3.51
N LEU A 59 3.35 9.63 4.13
CA LEU A 59 2.04 8.98 4.22
C LEU A 59 1.91 8.19 5.51
N ILE A 60 0.76 8.33 6.18
CA ILE A 60 0.40 7.59 7.40
C ILE A 60 -0.88 6.81 7.13
N VAL A 61 -0.84 5.48 7.30
CA VAL A 61 -2.00 4.61 7.09
C VAL A 61 -2.52 4.09 8.42
N LEU A 62 -3.77 4.43 8.76
CA LEU A 62 -4.45 3.91 9.94
C LEU A 62 -5.06 2.54 9.66
N VAL A 63 -4.72 1.54 10.47
CA VAL A 63 -5.28 0.19 10.41
C VAL A 63 -6.00 -0.10 11.72
N GLY A 64 -7.29 -0.44 11.67
CA GLY A 64 -8.04 -0.84 12.86
C GLY A 64 -8.47 0.30 13.79
N SER A 65 -8.30 1.57 13.39
CA SER A 65 -8.83 2.71 14.15
C SER A 65 -10.36 2.63 14.26
N HIS A 66 -10.91 2.95 15.44
CA HIS A 66 -12.35 3.19 15.59
C HIS A 66 -12.76 4.33 14.65
N SER A 67 -13.58 3.99 13.67
CA SER A 67 -13.78 4.76 12.45
C SER A 67 -14.98 5.68 12.51
N ASN A 68 -15.29 6.28 13.65
CA ASN A 68 -16.33 7.30 13.70
C ASN A 68 -15.93 8.50 14.55
N MET A 69 -15.68 9.61 13.88
CA MET A 69 -15.42 10.91 14.50
C MET A 69 -16.61 11.38 15.35
N ILE A 70 -17.81 10.90 15.03
CA ILE A 70 -19.05 11.16 15.79
C ILE A 70 -19.02 10.43 17.14
N ASP A 71 -18.64 9.15 17.18
CA ASP A 71 -18.43 8.41 18.44
C ASP A 71 -17.33 9.06 19.30
N PHE A 72 -16.39 9.79 18.66
CA PHE A 72 -15.33 10.58 19.30
C PHE A 72 -15.84 11.87 19.97
N LEU A 73 -16.95 12.44 19.50
CA LEU A 73 -17.57 13.64 20.07
C LEU A 73 -18.66 13.28 21.10
N GLU A 74 -19.34 12.15 20.92
CA GLU A 74 -20.43 11.72 21.82
C GLU A 74 -19.95 11.17 23.17
N LYS A 75 -18.74 10.60 23.23
CA LYS A 75 -18.18 10.04 24.47
C LYS A 75 -17.15 11.03 25.03
N GLY A 76 -17.52 11.80 26.06
CA GLY A 76 -16.64 12.74 26.78
C GLY A 76 -15.46 12.10 27.54
N ARG A 77 -14.69 11.21 26.89
CA ARG A 77 -13.51 10.56 27.46
C ARG A 77 -12.30 11.50 27.41
N PRO A 78 -11.47 11.52 28.47
CA PRO A 78 -10.22 12.28 28.45
C PRO A 78 -9.33 11.78 27.30
N GLY A 79 -8.79 12.71 26.50
CA GLY A 79 -7.96 12.41 25.31
C GLY A 79 -8.67 12.54 23.96
N MET A 80 -10.00 12.71 23.91
CA MET A 80 -10.71 12.83 22.63
C MET A 80 -10.38 14.13 21.87
N ALA A 81 -10.23 15.24 22.60
CA ALA A 81 -9.87 16.54 22.02
C ALA A 81 -8.47 16.53 21.40
N SER A 82 -7.50 15.86 22.04
CA SER A 82 -6.15 15.74 21.48
C SER A 82 -6.13 14.88 20.22
N THR A 83 -6.92 13.79 20.19
CA THR A 83 -7.02 12.96 18.98
C THR A 83 -7.63 13.70 17.81
N PHE A 84 -8.69 14.48 18.06
CA PHE A 84 -9.30 15.30 17.02
C PHE A 84 -8.30 16.34 16.48
N LEU A 85 -7.65 17.11 17.35
CA LEU A 85 -6.67 18.13 16.96
C LEU A 85 -5.46 17.52 16.24
N THR A 86 -4.98 16.37 16.70
CA THR A 86 -3.86 15.66 16.07
C THR A 86 -4.22 15.26 14.66
N ARG A 87 -5.37 14.60 14.46
CA ARG A 87 -5.86 14.20 13.14
C ARG A 87 -6.14 15.38 12.21
N LEU A 88 -6.54 16.54 12.74
CA LEU A 88 -6.63 17.77 11.96
C LEU A 88 -5.26 18.26 11.50
N LYS A 89 -4.26 18.28 12.39
CA LYS A 89 -2.88 18.70 12.05
C LYS A 89 -2.28 17.82 10.95
N ILE A 90 -2.44 16.51 11.04
CA ILE A 90 -1.81 15.55 10.11
C ILE A 90 -2.74 15.09 8.98
N GLY A 91 -3.98 15.60 8.94
CA GLY A 91 -5.02 15.17 8.01
C GLY A 91 -4.61 15.05 6.54
N PRO A 92 -3.79 15.97 5.98
CA PRO A 92 -3.37 15.90 4.58
C PRO A 92 -2.58 14.64 4.21
N ILE A 93 -1.85 14.04 5.17
CA ILE A 93 -1.00 12.86 4.95
C ILE A 93 -1.58 11.58 5.59
N LEU A 94 -2.79 11.67 6.16
CA LEU A 94 -3.43 10.59 6.92
C LEU A 94 -4.48 9.89 6.08
N LEU A 95 -4.27 8.60 5.79
CA LEU A 95 -5.23 7.73 5.08
C LEU A 95 -5.74 6.60 5.97
N ASP A 96 -7.00 6.21 5.78
CA ASP A 96 -7.58 5.03 6.41
C ASP A 96 -7.40 3.81 5.50
N ALA A 97 -6.87 2.70 6.04
CA ALA A 97 -6.68 1.45 5.32
C ALA A 97 -7.98 0.91 4.69
N LYS A 98 -9.15 1.17 5.31
CA LYS A 98 -10.45 0.80 4.72
C LYS A 98 -10.65 1.49 3.38
N LYS A 99 -10.42 2.80 3.32
CA LYS A 99 -10.52 3.59 2.07
C LYS A 99 -9.44 3.21 1.07
N LEU A 100 -8.24 2.86 1.55
CA LEU A 100 -7.16 2.40 0.69
C LEU A 100 -7.54 1.09 -0.04
N SER A 101 -8.20 0.15 0.64
CA SER A 101 -8.63 -1.12 0.04
C SER A 101 -9.71 -0.96 -1.04
N GLU A 102 -10.54 0.09 -0.95
CA GLU A 102 -11.54 0.41 -1.96
C GLU A 102 -10.92 1.15 -3.17
N LEU A 103 -10.01 2.08 -2.91
CA LEU A 103 -9.37 2.90 -3.95
C LEU A 103 -8.29 2.12 -4.72
N TYR A 104 -7.56 1.26 -4.02
CA TYR A 104 -6.44 0.51 -4.57
C TYR A 104 -6.84 -0.94 -4.88
N ARG A 105 -7.59 -1.11 -5.97
CA ARG A 105 -7.74 -2.44 -6.58
C ARG A 105 -6.47 -2.78 -7.36
N PRO A 106 -5.79 -3.90 -7.06
CA PRO A 106 -4.67 -4.33 -7.89
C PRO A 106 -5.20 -4.52 -9.31
N LYS A 107 -4.69 -3.70 -10.24
CA LYS A 107 -4.93 -3.93 -11.67
C LYS A 107 -4.35 -5.31 -11.97
N THR A 108 -5.20 -6.23 -12.44
CA THR A 108 -4.78 -7.57 -12.81
C THR A 108 -3.65 -7.46 -13.83
N ALA A 109 -2.60 -8.27 -13.67
CA ALA A 109 -1.43 -8.28 -14.57
C ALA A 109 -1.81 -8.55 -16.05
N TYR A 110 -3.01 -9.08 -16.28
CA TYR A 110 -3.58 -9.39 -17.60
C TYR A 110 -4.56 -8.32 -18.13
N GLY A 111 -4.65 -7.14 -17.52
CA GLY A 111 -5.59 -6.09 -17.96
C GLY A 111 -5.41 -5.64 -19.41
N ALA A 112 -4.19 -5.78 -19.95
CA ALA A 112 -3.89 -5.46 -21.36
C ALA A 112 -4.12 -6.63 -22.33
N LEU A 113 -4.26 -7.87 -21.84
CA LEU A 113 -4.43 -9.05 -22.68
C LEU A 113 -5.64 -8.96 -23.64
N PRO A 114 -6.84 -8.55 -23.22
CA PRO A 114 -7.97 -8.40 -24.14
C PRO A 114 -7.74 -7.30 -25.19
N LEU A 115 -7.01 -6.23 -24.84
CA LEU A 115 -6.67 -5.16 -25.78
C LEU A 115 -5.68 -5.64 -26.84
N VAL A 116 -4.66 -6.41 -26.44
CA VAL A 116 -3.69 -7.03 -27.35
C VAL A 116 -4.38 -8.02 -28.29
N LEU A 117 -5.25 -8.89 -27.76
CA LEU A 117 -6.02 -9.83 -28.57
C LEU A 117 -6.93 -9.10 -29.57
N ALA A 118 -7.63 -8.05 -29.14
CA ALA A 118 -8.46 -7.24 -30.02
C ALA A 118 -7.67 -6.57 -31.14
N ALA A 119 -6.45 -6.09 -30.85
CA ALA A 119 -5.56 -5.50 -31.85
C ALA A 119 -4.98 -6.53 -32.84
N LEU A 120 -4.85 -7.79 -32.43
CA LEU A 120 -4.30 -8.86 -33.27
C LEU A 120 -5.28 -9.34 -34.36
N ILE A 121 -6.58 -9.32 -34.06
CA ILE A 121 -7.66 -9.80 -34.96
C ILE A 121 -7.59 -9.16 -36.36
N PRO A 122 -7.57 -7.82 -36.53
CA PRO A 122 -7.53 -7.20 -37.86
C PRO A 122 -6.22 -7.49 -38.60
N ILE A 123 -5.09 -7.63 -37.89
CA ILE A 123 -3.79 -7.97 -38.50
C ILE A 123 -3.84 -9.39 -39.09
N LEU A 124 -4.38 -10.36 -38.34
CA LEU A 124 -4.54 -11.72 -38.81
C LEU A 124 -5.54 -11.83 -39.97
N LEU A 125 -6.65 -11.07 -39.92
CA LEU A 125 -7.61 -11.01 -41.01
C LEU A 125 -7.00 -10.41 -42.28
N PHE A 126 -6.25 -9.31 -42.16
CA PHE A 126 -5.53 -8.70 -43.28
C PHE A 126 -4.50 -9.68 -43.85
N MET A 127 -3.74 -10.37 -43.00
CA MET A 127 -2.76 -11.36 -43.42
C MET A 127 -3.41 -12.60 -44.07
N GLY A 128 -4.61 -13.01 -43.64
CA GLY A 128 -5.34 -14.11 -44.26
C GLY A 128 -5.99 -13.75 -45.60
N LEU A 129 -6.58 -12.56 -45.71
CA LEU A 129 -7.32 -12.10 -46.89
C LEU A 129 -6.43 -11.47 -47.96
N ALA A 130 -5.35 -10.80 -47.56
CA ALA A 130 -4.38 -10.30 -48.49
C ALA A 130 -3.64 -11.51 -49.09
N SER A 131 -4.01 -11.84 -50.33
CA SER A 131 -3.32 -12.79 -51.20
C SER A 131 -1.87 -12.47 -51.64
N PRO A 132 -1.18 -11.34 -51.28
CA PRO A 132 0.19 -11.10 -51.76
C PRO A 132 1.22 -12.13 -51.32
N TRP A 133 1.14 -12.65 -50.08
CA TRP A 133 2.17 -13.55 -49.55
C TRP A 133 2.24 -14.86 -50.32
N ARG A 134 1.12 -15.36 -50.85
CA ARG A 134 1.10 -16.56 -51.69
C ARG A 134 1.89 -16.34 -52.98
N HIS A 135 1.87 -15.12 -53.53
CA HIS A 135 2.63 -14.78 -54.74
C HIS A 135 4.12 -14.62 -54.43
N TYR A 136 4.47 -13.96 -53.33
CA TYR A 136 5.87 -13.86 -52.88
C TYR A 136 6.46 -15.23 -52.50
N LEU A 137 5.73 -16.07 -51.77
CA LEU A 137 6.15 -17.45 -51.44
C LEU A 137 6.30 -18.31 -52.69
N ARG A 138 5.44 -18.15 -53.69
CA ARG A 138 5.57 -18.86 -54.96
C ARG A 138 6.81 -18.43 -55.74
N LEU A 139 7.09 -17.12 -55.78
CA LEU A 139 8.30 -16.58 -56.40
C LEU A 139 9.57 -17.01 -55.66
N PHE A 140 9.54 -16.98 -54.32
CA PHE A 140 10.64 -17.46 -53.49
C PHE A 140 10.90 -18.96 -53.68
N TRP A 141 9.84 -19.77 -53.70
CA TRP A 141 9.94 -21.20 -53.97
C TRP A 141 10.53 -21.47 -55.37
N LEU A 142 10.11 -20.69 -56.38
CA LEU A 142 10.66 -20.80 -57.73
C LEU A 142 12.14 -20.42 -57.80
N GLN A 143 12.58 -19.38 -57.07
CA GLN A 143 14.01 -19.06 -56.96
C GLN A 143 14.79 -20.17 -56.26
N LEU A 144 14.23 -20.75 -55.20
CA LEU A 144 14.85 -21.87 -54.51
C LEU A 144 15.01 -23.09 -55.44
N ARG A 145 13.99 -23.40 -56.24
CA ARG A 145 14.05 -24.48 -57.24
C ARG A 145 15.04 -24.19 -58.37
N LEU A 146 15.15 -22.95 -58.82
CA LEU A 146 16.11 -22.59 -59.87
C LEU A 146 17.55 -22.71 -59.38
N ILE A 147 17.83 -22.32 -58.13
CA ILE A 147 19.15 -22.48 -57.52
C ILE A 147 19.45 -23.96 -57.26
N ALA A 148 18.46 -24.74 -56.79
CA ALA A 148 18.62 -26.17 -56.52
C ALA A 148 18.63 -27.05 -57.78
N GLY A 149 18.05 -26.60 -58.89
CA GLY A 149 18.02 -27.31 -60.17
C GLY A 149 19.18 -26.98 -61.11
N TRP A 150 20.10 -26.12 -60.67
CA TRP A 150 21.33 -25.75 -61.38
C TRP A 150 22.59 -26.32 -60.72
N LEU A 151 22.41 -27.23 -59.75
CA LEU A 151 23.44 -27.97 -59.04
C LEU A 151 23.39 -29.45 -59.43
#